data_AF-A0A5M4AC76-F1
#
_entry.id   AF-A0A5M4AC76-F1
#
_cell.length_a   1.000
_cell.length_b   1.000
_cell.length_c   1.000
_cell.angle_alpha   90.00
_cell.angle_beta   90.00
_cell.angle_gamma   90.00
#
_symmetry.space_group_name_H-M   'P 1'
#
loop_
_entity.id
_entity.type
_entity.pdbx_description
1 polymer ?
#
loop_
_entity_poly.entity_id
_entity_poly.type
_entity_poly.pdbx_seq_one_letter_code
_entity_poly.pdbx_strand_id
1 'polypeptide(L)'
;MNKNKIYFFGAYLVRIMVASSLLMLVLTRCEIQPDFEYQHSYTDPNLNMTAWEYIQQQDSLSFLKEAITATGLQDMYSGADKKTFIAPRNSAFRDYLTTNNYSSISDIPVPILKNILLYHIIPQKILFTDSTFYTVNFPVAFETENGQQMYLSRNNNYQGVINQGTNQSWTIVTSNLEPTNGAIHISPALVYYSAVTGTTDITNPSLETDTIYATQDTYINGGTKADQNFGSDILIKVKDVDGAGDYDRRTFLMFDLKDITKTGNLRQAFVDVGVNFTHGKGLRLSLYDVPDTTWSETSMTWNNAPASDPNEISHLITSKVSVFSWDCSDYVAGKLQNPGKISIKIDGEPGGNETNDLISKENPKNVPPMLICVFSSGNSNLAMGTNTGFSVENGGSAVLKSSELEMSGAAPADIIYTLESAPSNGWLIMGTQTLTDGSKFTQLDIDTGNIVYVHSGTSSADDSFTVSVEDRDGGSINPFDVAITVQ
;
A
#
# COMPACT_ATOMS: atom_id res chain seq x y z
N MET A 1 69.91 -4.33 -36.62
CA MET A 1 68.48 -4.65 -36.90
C MET A 1 68.13 -5.82 -35.98
N ASN A 2 67.12 -5.83 -35.12
CA ASN A 2 65.95 -4.99 -34.99
C ASN A 2 65.54 -4.87 -33.51
N LYS A 3 65.00 -3.71 -33.16
CA LYS A 3 64.44 -3.34 -31.86
C LYS A 3 63.19 -4.18 -31.56
N ASN A 4 62.96 -4.52 -30.28
CA ASN A 4 61.64 -4.53 -29.60
C ASN A 4 61.72 -5.31 -28.28
N LYS A 5 62.27 -4.67 -27.25
CA LYS A 5 61.91 -4.91 -25.85
C LYS A 5 61.18 -3.65 -25.39
N ILE A 6 60.18 -3.83 -24.52
CA ILE A 6 59.44 -2.79 -23.77
C ILE A 6 58.25 -2.18 -24.53
N TYR A 7 57.11 -2.87 -24.71
CA TYR A 7 55.81 -2.20 -24.98
C TYR A 7 54.54 -3.00 -24.60
N PHE A 8 54.59 -3.97 -23.69
CA PHE A 8 53.37 -4.73 -23.33
C PHE A 8 52.92 -4.70 -21.86
N PHE A 9 53.65 -4.00 -20.97
CA PHE A 9 53.22 -3.84 -19.57
C PHE A 9 52.59 -2.47 -19.26
N GLY A 10 52.77 -1.46 -20.12
CA GLY A 10 52.23 -0.11 -19.91
C GLY A 10 50.73 0.03 -20.19
N ALA A 11 50.20 -0.69 -21.18
CA ALA A 11 48.80 -0.54 -21.59
C ALA A 11 47.80 -1.18 -20.60
N TYR A 12 48.21 -2.22 -19.87
CA TYR A 12 47.38 -2.87 -18.86
C TYR A 12 47.33 -2.08 -17.55
N LEU A 13 48.46 -1.47 -17.14
CA LEU A 13 48.53 -0.59 -15.97
C LEU A 13 47.74 0.72 -16.17
N VAL A 14 47.77 1.29 -17.37
CA VAL A 14 46.97 2.50 -17.69
C VAL A 14 45.47 2.19 -17.75
N ARG A 15 45.05 1.01 -18.24
CA ARG A 15 43.63 0.61 -18.21
C ARG A 15 43.12 0.30 -16.81
N ILE A 16 43.96 -0.29 -15.95
CA ILE A 16 43.59 -0.52 -14.54
C ILE A 16 43.57 0.80 -13.77
N MET A 17 44.51 1.72 -13.98
CA MET A 17 44.44 3.05 -13.35
C MET A 17 43.24 3.86 -13.84
N VAL A 18 42.90 3.87 -15.13
CA VAL A 18 41.73 4.61 -15.64
C VAL A 18 40.42 3.97 -15.20
N ALA A 19 40.35 2.64 -15.07
CA ALA A 19 39.18 1.95 -14.50
C ALA A 19 39.04 2.20 -12.99
N SER A 20 40.15 2.27 -12.24
CA SER A 20 40.13 2.64 -10.81
C SER A 20 39.82 4.13 -10.59
N SER A 21 40.22 5.02 -11.51
CA SER A 21 39.85 6.44 -11.49
C SER A 21 38.38 6.66 -11.88
N LEU A 22 37.83 5.88 -12.82
CA LEU A 22 36.40 5.91 -13.12
C LEU A 22 35.56 5.29 -11.99
N LEU A 23 36.05 4.26 -11.30
CA LEU A 23 35.37 3.68 -10.14
C LEU A 23 35.42 4.60 -8.91
N MET A 24 36.45 5.45 -8.78
CA MET A 24 36.49 6.55 -7.79
C MET A 24 35.60 7.75 -8.14
N LEU A 25 35.18 7.90 -9.41
CA LEU A 25 34.27 8.98 -9.86
C LEU A 25 32.79 8.56 -9.88
N VAL A 26 32.47 7.29 -9.67
CA VAL A 26 31.10 6.77 -9.56
C VAL A 26 30.64 6.61 -8.09
N LEU A 27 31.55 6.85 -7.12
CA LEU A 27 31.22 6.84 -5.68
C LEU A 27 31.01 8.24 -5.07
N THR A 28 30.96 9.31 -5.87
CA THR A 28 30.65 10.68 -5.39
C THR A 28 29.16 11.03 -5.46
N ARG A 29 28.27 10.04 -5.54
CA ARG A 29 26.82 10.23 -5.30
C ARG A 29 26.27 9.42 -4.12
N CYS A 30 27.14 8.95 -3.23
CA CYS A 30 26.75 8.91 -1.84
C CYS A 30 26.87 10.34 -1.33
N GLU A 31 25.76 11.04 -1.13
CA GLU A 31 25.72 11.99 -0.01
C GLU A 31 26.05 11.14 1.22
N ILE A 32 27.32 11.19 1.63
CA ILE A 32 27.69 10.87 3.00
C ILE A 32 26.78 11.75 3.84
N GLN A 33 25.82 11.12 4.50
CA GLN A 33 24.99 11.74 5.51
C GLN A 33 25.94 12.41 6.50
N PRO A 34 26.07 13.76 6.53
CA PRO A 34 26.78 14.38 7.61
C PRO A 34 25.88 14.18 8.81
N ASP A 35 26.42 13.41 9.75
CA ASP A 35 25.96 13.26 11.11
C ASP A 35 24.85 12.25 11.44
N PHE A 36 25.31 11.17 12.09
CA PHE A 36 24.65 10.55 13.24
C PHE A 36 24.84 11.38 14.53
N GLU A 37 25.07 12.70 14.43
CA GLU A 37 24.98 13.57 15.61
C GLU A 37 23.53 13.62 16.06
N TYR A 38 23.34 13.22 17.32
CA TYR A 38 22.18 13.59 18.09
C TYR A 38 22.04 15.12 18.06
N GLN A 39 21.16 15.62 17.20
CA GLN A 39 20.80 17.03 17.17
C GLN A 39 20.19 17.36 18.54
N HIS A 40 20.87 18.25 19.29
CA HIS A 40 20.41 18.70 20.59
C HIS A 40 18.94 19.12 20.52
N SER A 41 18.11 18.58 21.42
CA SER A 41 16.80 19.17 21.70
C SER A 41 17.03 20.63 22.07
N TYR A 42 16.30 21.56 21.44
CA TYR A 42 16.24 22.94 21.92
C TYR A 42 15.97 22.92 23.42
N THR A 43 16.88 23.47 24.22
CA THR A 43 16.71 23.57 25.68
C THR A 43 15.56 24.51 26.05
N ASP A 44 15.14 25.36 25.11
CA ASP A 44 13.92 26.17 25.17
C ASP A 44 13.08 25.91 23.91
N PRO A 45 11.88 25.31 24.02
CA PRO A 45 11.01 25.09 22.88
C PRO A 45 10.49 26.40 22.26
N ASN A 46 10.55 27.52 22.97
CA ASN A 46 10.06 28.81 22.50
C ASN A 46 11.02 29.43 21.49
N LEU A 47 10.54 29.57 20.26
CA LEU A 47 11.25 30.28 19.19
C LEU A 47 10.77 31.74 19.21
N ASN A 48 11.71 32.68 19.40
CA ASN A 48 11.44 34.13 19.32
C ASN A 48 11.32 34.62 17.86
N MET A 49 10.67 33.84 17.01
CA MET A 49 10.47 34.09 15.59
C MET A 49 9.21 33.37 15.10
N THR A 50 8.70 33.77 13.95
CA THR A 50 7.58 33.10 13.27
C THR A 50 7.98 31.74 12.71
N ALA A 51 7.00 30.90 12.38
CA ALA A 51 7.26 29.63 11.71
C ALA A 51 8.00 29.81 10.37
N TRP A 52 7.64 30.85 9.61
CA TRP A 52 8.31 31.18 8.35
C TRP A 52 9.79 31.55 8.54
N GLU A 53 10.10 32.39 9.53
CA GLU A 53 11.49 32.75 9.85
C GLU A 53 12.31 31.55 10.32
N TYR A 54 11.71 30.66 11.11
CA TYR A 54 12.35 29.41 11.52
C TYR A 54 12.69 28.54 10.31
N ILE A 55 11.70 28.26 9.44
CA ILE A 55 11.88 27.43 8.23
C ILE A 55 12.98 27.99 7.33
N GLN A 56 13.05 29.32 7.16
CA GLN A 56 14.06 29.95 6.31
C GLN A 56 15.50 29.79 6.83
N GLN A 57 15.68 29.55 8.12
CA GLN A 57 16.99 29.40 8.77
C GLN A 57 17.46 27.94 8.85
N GLN A 58 16.61 26.96 8.54
CA GLN A 58 16.94 25.54 8.63
C GLN A 58 17.29 24.94 7.27
N ASP A 59 18.56 24.57 7.07
CA ASP A 59 19.01 23.88 5.85
C ASP A 59 18.26 22.55 5.63
N SER A 60 17.86 21.88 6.71
CA SER A 60 17.08 20.63 6.70
C SER A 60 15.63 20.79 6.21
N LEU A 61 15.14 22.04 6.09
CA LEU A 61 13.79 22.40 5.64
C LEU A 61 13.81 23.24 4.34
N SER A 62 14.93 23.26 3.61
CA SER A 62 15.07 24.07 2.40
C SER A 62 14.06 23.72 1.29
N PHE A 63 13.65 22.45 1.15
CA PHE A 63 12.59 22.04 0.22
C PHE A 63 11.19 22.49 0.68
N LEU A 64 10.92 22.52 2.00
CA LEU A 64 9.69 23.09 2.52
C LEU A 64 9.61 24.60 2.23
N LYS A 65 10.72 25.32 2.44
CA LYS A 65 10.84 26.74 2.08
C LYS A 65 10.56 26.97 0.60
N GLU A 66 11.14 26.17 -0.28
CA GLU A 66 10.92 26.24 -1.73
C GLU A 66 9.44 26.02 -2.08
N ALA A 67 8.82 24.98 -1.51
CA ALA A 67 7.41 24.65 -1.73
C ALA A 67 6.45 25.75 -1.25
N ILE A 68 6.68 26.33 -0.06
CA ILE A 68 5.88 27.44 0.46
C ILE A 68 6.02 28.67 -0.45
N THR A 69 7.23 28.93 -0.96
CA THR A 69 7.47 30.06 -1.87
C THR A 69 6.76 29.84 -3.21
N ALA A 70 6.84 28.64 -3.77
CA ALA A 70 6.23 28.29 -5.05
C ALA A 70 4.68 28.36 -5.02
N THR A 71 4.08 28.08 -3.86
CA THR A 71 2.63 28.07 -3.67
C THR A 71 2.05 29.42 -3.21
N GLY A 72 2.90 30.39 -2.88
CA GLY A 72 2.48 31.70 -2.39
C GLY A 72 1.89 31.68 -0.97
N LEU A 73 2.21 30.65 -0.17
CA LEU A 73 1.61 30.42 1.15
C LEU A 73 2.35 31.11 2.31
N GLN A 74 3.34 31.97 2.03
CA GLN A 74 4.21 32.59 3.06
C GLN A 74 3.40 33.28 4.18
N ASP A 75 2.30 33.96 3.83
CA ASP A 75 1.46 34.68 4.79
C ASP A 75 0.82 33.75 5.83
N MET A 76 0.54 32.48 5.48
CA MET A 76 0.02 31.51 6.46
C MET A 76 1.08 31.05 7.45
N TYR A 77 2.36 31.12 7.10
CA TYR A 77 3.48 30.74 7.98
C TYR A 77 4.07 31.93 8.76
N SER A 78 3.78 33.16 8.34
CA SER A 78 4.24 34.39 9.00
C SER A 78 3.14 35.12 9.79
N GLY A 79 1.87 34.80 9.51
CA GLY A 79 0.70 35.42 10.14
C GLY A 79 0.63 35.23 11.66
N ALA A 80 -0.13 36.09 12.33
CA ALA A 80 -0.25 36.12 13.79
C ALA A 80 -1.15 35.02 14.38
N ASP A 81 -2.05 34.45 13.56
CA ASP A 81 -2.97 33.41 13.98
C ASP A 81 -2.21 32.16 14.44
N LYS A 82 -2.65 31.59 15.56
CA LYS A 82 -2.00 30.43 16.15
C LYS A 82 -2.34 29.15 15.38
N LYS A 83 -1.37 28.58 14.68
CA LYS A 83 -1.53 27.34 13.89
C LYS A 83 -0.54 26.25 14.29
N THR A 84 -0.80 25.02 13.88
CA THR A 84 0.16 23.92 13.99
C THR A 84 0.68 23.58 12.61
N PHE A 85 2.00 23.61 12.45
CA PHE A 85 2.70 23.33 11.20
C PHE A 85 3.40 21.97 11.29
N ILE A 86 2.91 20.99 10.53
CA ILE A 86 3.65 19.76 10.28
C ILE A 86 4.68 20.08 9.21
N ALA A 87 5.96 20.10 9.58
CA ALA A 87 7.05 20.54 8.70
C ALA A 87 7.86 19.33 8.20
N PRO A 88 7.68 18.90 6.94
CA PRO A 88 8.45 17.79 6.36
C PRO A 88 9.90 18.20 6.11
N ARG A 89 10.83 17.31 6.46
CA ARG A 89 12.26 17.48 6.17
C ARG A 89 12.59 17.26 4.69
N ASN A 90 13.77 17.68 4.23
CA ASN A 90 14.17 17.50 2.82
C ASN A 90 14.08 16.05 2.30
N SER A 91 14.36 15.04 3.14
CA SER A 91 14.20 13.64 2.70
C SER A 91 12.75 13.26 2.43
N ALA A 92 11.78 13.84 3.16
CA ALA A 92 10.36 13.62 2.91
C ALA A 92 9.94 14.02 1.48
N PHE A 93 10.42 15.19 1.05
CA PHE A 93 10.19 15.69 -0.30
C PHE A 93 10.91 14.83 -1.35
N ARG A 94 12.15 14.39 -1.10
CA ARG A 94 12.86 13.47 -2.02
C ARG A 94 12.12 12.16 -2.23
N ASP A 95 11.57 11.59 -1.15
CA ASP A 95 10.79 10.35 -1.23
C ASP A 95 9.52 10.56 -2.06
N TYR A 96 8.82 11.68 -1.86
CA TYR A 96 7.62 12.02 -2.64
C TYR A 96 7.92 12.29 -4.12
N LEU A 97 8.97 13.04 -4.42
CA LEU A 97 9.41 13.33 -5.79
C LEU A 97 9.73 12.03 -6.54
N THR A 98 10.48 11.13 -5.90
CA THR A 98 10.81 9.81 -6.44
C THR A 98 9.55 8.98 -6.68
N THR A 99 8.65 8.94 -5.71
CA THR A 99 7.39 8.17 -5.80
C THR A 99 6.49 8.64 -6.93
N ASN A 100 6.47 9.94 -7.21
CA ASN A 100 5.58 10.56 -8.20
C ASN A 100 6.29 10.94 -9.52
N ASN A 101 7.52 10.48 -9.72
CA ASN A 101 8.34 10.76 -10.92
C ASN A 101 8.55 12.26 -11.22
N TYR A 102 8.63 13.08 -10.20
CA TYR A 102 9.04 14.49 -10.32
C TYR A 102 10.55 14.62 -10.11
N SER A 103 11.22 15.50 -10.87
CA SER A 103 12.67 15.72 -10.73
C SER A 103 13.00 16.78 -9.66
N SER A 104 12.06 17.68 -9.40
CA SER A 104 12.22 18.84 -8.52
C SER A 104 10.87 19.33 -7.97
N ILE A 105 10.91 20.19 -6.95
CA ILE A 105 9.69 20.81 -6.38
C ILE A 105 8.90 21.59 -7.43
N SER A 106 9.59 22.26 -8.35
CA SER A 106 8.96 23.02 -9.43
C SER A 106 8.22 22.17 -10.47
N ASP A 107 8.47 20.86 -10.52
CA ASP A 107 7.75 19.96 -11.44
C ASP A 107 6.38 19.54 -10.87
N ILE A 108 6.14 19.75 -9.57
CA ILE A 108 4.85 19.45 -8.94
C ILE A 108 3.84 20.54 -9.35
N PRO A 109 2.66 20.19 -9.87
CA PRO A 109 1.61 21.17 -10.16
C PRO A 109 1.31 22.02 -8.92
N VAL A 110 1.37 23.35 -9.06
CA VAL A 110 1.25 24.28 -7.93
C VAL A 110 -0.03 24.05 -7.10
N PRO A 111 -1.22 23.81 -7.69
CA PRO A 111 -2.42 23.50 -6.91
C PRO A 111 -2.30 22.22 -6.07
N ILE A 112 -1.65 21.18 -6.61
CA ILE A 112 -1.39 19.93 -5.88
C ILE A 112 -0.43 20.20 -4.72
N LEU A 113 0.66 20.92 -4.96
CA LEU A 113 1.62 21.28 -3.93
C LEU A 113 0.97 22.15 -2.84
N LYS A 114 0.10 23.08 -3.23
CA LYS A 114 -0.67 23.92 -2.30
C LYS A 114 -1.61 23.06 -1.43
N ASN A 115 -2.36 22.14 -2.01
CA ASN A 115 -3.21 21.19 -1.27
C ASN A 115 -2.39 20.36 -0.26
N ILE A 116 -1.23 19.85 -0.69
CA ILE A 116 -0.32 19.11 0.20
C ILE A 116 0.08 19.98 1.40
N LEU A 117 0.52 21.22 1.17
CA LEU A 117 0.93 22.11 2.26
C LEU A 117 -0.25 22.50 3.17
N LEU A 118 -1.45 22.67 2.61
CA LEU A 118 -2.65 22.96 3.40
C LEU A 118 -3.03 21.79 4.33
N TYR A 119 -2.85 20.53 3.89
CA TYR A 119 -3.00 19.36 4.79
C TYR A 119 -2.00 19.38 5.96
N HIS A 120 -0.84 20.00 5.78
CA HIS A 120 0.20 20.09 6.80
C HIS A 120 -0.03 21.23 7.81
N ILE A 121 -1.17 21.93 7.73
CA ILE A 121 -1.50 23.04 8.63
C ILE A 121 -2.83 22.74 9.31
N ILE A 122 -2.83 22.85 10.64
CA ILE A 122 -4.05 22.80 11.45
C ILE A 122 -4.31 24.23 11.98
N PRO A 123 -5.54 24.78 11.84
CA PRO A 123 -5.89 26.16 12.21
C PRO A 123 -6.00 26.39 13.73
N GLN A 124 -5.18 25.71 14.53
CA GLN A 124 -5.04 25.91 15.98
C GLN A 124 -3.67 25.43 16.45
N LYS A 125 -3.20 25.94 17.59
CA LYS A 125 -1.95 25.50 18.23
C LYS A 125 -2.17 24.18 18.99
N ILE A 126 -1.33 23.18 18.72
CA ILE A 126 -1.38 21.85 19.33
C ILE A 126 0.03 21.43 19.74
N LEU A 127 0.20 21.07 21.01
CA LEU A 127 1.43 20.48 21.53
C LEU A 127 1.16 19.08 22.05
N PHE A 128 2.10 18.15 21.85
CA PHE A 128 2.01 16.79 22.41
C PHE A 128 2.25 16.75 23.93
N THR A 129 2.56 17.90 24.53
CA THR A 129 2.56 18.13 25.98
C THR A 129 1.19 18.52 26.54
N ASP A 130 0.20 18.79 25.68
CA ASP A 130 -1.16 19.12 26.12
C ASP A 130 -1.84 17.89 26.75
N SER A 131 -2.74 18.13 27.71
CA SER A 131 -3.43 17.06 28.45
C SER A 131 -4.26 16.14 27.56
N THR A 132 -4.70 16.63 26.40
CA THR A 132 -5.38 15.88 25.34
C THR A 132 -4.60 14.63 24.89
N PHE A 133 -3.27 14.64 24.99
CA PHE A 133 -2.40 13.54 24.56
C PHE A 133 -1.79 12.75 25.73
N TYR A 134 -2.34 12.86 26.94
CA TYR A 134 -1.89 12.07 28.09
C TYR A 134 -2.33 10.61 28.01
N THR A 135 -3.44 10.33 27.35
CA THR A 135 -3.81 8.96 26.98
C THR A 135 -2.96 8.53 25.78
N VAL A 136 -2.09 7.55 26.02
CA VAL A 136 -1.19 7.03 25.01
C VAL A 136 -1.95 6.27 23.93
N ASN A 137 -1.51 6.39 22.68
CA ASN A 137 -2.10 5.78 21.48
C ASN A 137 -3.58 6.12 21.27
N PHE A 138 -4.00 7.30 21.71
CA PHE A 138 -5.36 7.79 21.52
C PHE A 138 -5.37 8.86 20.40
N PRO A 139 -5.75 8.51 19.16
CA PRO A 139 -5.83 9.46 18.06
C PRO A 139 -6.99 10.45 18.25
N VAL A 140 -6.66 11.74 18.14
CA VAL A 140 -7.60 12.85 18.19
C VAL A 140 -7.64 13.51 16.81
N ALA A 141 -8.85 13.65 16.25
CA ALA A 141 -9.05 14.22 14.93
C ALA A 141 -9.02 15.76 14.98
N PHE A 142 -8.35 16.36 14.00
CA PHE A 142 -8.30 17.79 13.77
C PHE A 142 -8.52 18.09 12.29
N GLU A 143 -9.37 19.06 11.97
CA GLU A 143 -9.53 19.55 10.61
C GLU A 143 -8.29 20.36 10.20
N THR A 144 -7.77 20.10 9.00
CA THR A 144 -6.63 20.80 8.40
C THR A 144 -7.10 21.92 7.46
N GLU A 145 -6.20 22.79 7.01
CA GLU A 145 -6.57 23.90 6.11
C GLU A 145 -7.04 23.44 4.72
N ASN A 146 -6.81 22.18 4.32
CA ASN A 146 -7.39 21.63 3.09
C ASN A 146 -8.78 21.01 3.30
N GLY A 147 -9.29 20.99 4.54
CA GLY A 147 -10.58 20.44 4.93
C GLY A 147 -10.56 18.95 5.34
N GLN A 148 -9.46 18.22 5.11
CA GLN A 148 -9.35 16.83 5.57
C GLN A 148 -9.02 16.75 7.06
N GLN A 149 -9.34 15.62 7.67
CA GLN A 149 -8.95 15.33 9.04
C GLN A 149 -7.49 14.83 9.12
N MET A 150 -6.77 15.29 10.13
CA MET A 150 -5.50 14.76 10.58
C MET A 150 -5.66 14.24 12.00
N TYR A 151 -5.29 12.99 12.23
CA TYR A 151 -5.36 12.38 13.55
C TYR A 151 -4.01 12.52 14.22
N LEU A 152 -3.95 13.17 15.38
CA LEU A 152 -2.73 13.30 16.16
C LEU A 152 -2.85 12.47 17.44
N SER A 153 -1.76 11.80 17.82
CA SER A 153 -1.67 11.04 19.07
C SER A 153 -0.24 11.06 19.62
N ARG A 154 -0.03 10.42 20.78
CA ARG A 154 1.29 10.22 21.37
C ARG A 154 1.52 8.74 21.63
N ASN A 155 2.69 8.22 21.27
CA ASN A 155 3.04 6.81 21.52
C ASN A 155 3.67 6.59 22.91
N ASN A 156 3.97 5.33 23.24
CA ASN A 156 4.59 4.94 24.52
C ASN A 156 5.98 5.55 24.76
N ASN A 157 6.67 5.98 23.69
CA ASN A 157 7.97 6.66 23.76
C ASN A 157 7.82 8.18 23.85
N TYR A 158 6.61 8.66 24.13
CA TYR A 158 6.28 10.08 24.25
C TYR A 158 6.45 10.91 22.96
N GLN A 159 6.56 10.25 21.81
CA GLN A 159 6.65 10.90 20.50
C GLN A 159 5.25 11.13 19.92
N GLY A 160 5.07 12.25 19.22
CA GLY A 160 3.85 12.50 18.45
C GLY A 160 3.74 11.54 17.27
N VAL A 161 2.51 11.12 16.96
CA VAL A 161 2.19 10.27 15.81
C VAL A 161 1.06 10.91 15.01
N ILE A 162 1.20 10.90 13.70
CA ILE A 162 0.24 11.42 12.72
C ILE A 162 -0.48 10.24 12.09
N ASN A 163 -1.80 10.34 11.97
CA ASN A 163 -2.71 9.39 11.35
C ASN A 163 -2.61 7.96 11.92
N GLN A 164 -2.38 7.85 13.24
CA GLN A 164 -2.42 6.56 13.93
C GLN A 164 -3.80 5.90 13.81
N GLY A 165 -3.81 4.61 13.47
CA GLY A 165 -5.04 3.86 13.28
C GLY A 165 -5.65 4.02 11.89
N THR A 166 -4.94 4.67 10.96
CA THR A 166 -5.28 4.70 9.53
C THR A 166 -4.38 3.71 8.76
N ASN A 167 -4.55 3.59 7.43
CA ASN A 167 -3.70 2.73 6.59
C ASN A 167 -2.23 3.22 6.52
N GLN A 168 -1.95 4.48 6.86
CA GLN A 168 -0.61 5.07 6.89
C GLN A 168 -0.43 5.96 8.10
N SER A 169 0.65 5.75 8.86
CA SER A 169 0.94 6.55 10.06
C SER A 169 2.41 6.93 10.13
N TRP A 170 2.70 8.10 10.71
CA TRP A 170 4.06 8.64 10.78
C TRP A 170 4.39 9.11 12.19
N THR A 171 5.53 8.67 12.70
CA THR A 171 6.07 9.16 13.97
C THR A 171 6.86 10.43 13.74
N ILE A 172 6.51 11.49 14.48
CA ILE A 172 7.17 12.80 14.40
C ILE A 172 8.62 12.69 14.89
N VAL A 173 9.53 13.36 14.17
CA VAL A 173 10.97 13.36 14.45
C VAL A 173 11.31 14.35 15.55
N THR A 174 10.76 15.55 15.48
CA THR A 174 10.94 16.62 16.46
C THR A 174 9.59 17.26 16.75
N SER A 175 9.19 17.29 18.01
CA SER A 175 7.88 17.82 18.42
C SER A 175 8.03 19.09 19.26
N ASN A 176 6.94 19.87 19.32
CA ASN A 176 6.75 20.96 20.28
C ASN A 176 7.77 22.10 20.15
N LEU A 177 8.14 22.46 18.92
CA LEU A 177 8.81 23.73 18.67
C LEU A 177 7.73 24.82 18.65
N GLU A 178 7.94 25.92 19.36
CA GLU A 178 6.91 26.93 19.61
C GLU A 178 7.30 28.28 18.99
N PRO A 179 7.03 28.52 17.69
CA PRO A 179 7.16 29.86 17.12
C PRO A 179 6.15 30.84 17.73
N THR A 180 6.39 32.12 17.50
CA THR A 180 5.51 33.22 17.95
C THR A 180 4.08 33.10 17.40
N ASN A 181 3.84 32.28 16.39
CA ASN A 181 2.54 32.04 15.78
C ASN A 181 2.05 30.57 15.86
N GLY A 182 2.52 29.77 16.82
CA GLY A 182 1.87 28.50 17.14
C GLY A 182 2.80 27.37 17.53
N ALA A 183 2.76 26.25 16.79
CA ALA A 183 3.56 25.06 17.02
C ALA A 183 4.12 24.50 15.71
N ILE A 184 5.33 23.94 15.73
CA ILE A 184 5.96 23.22 14.62
C ILE A 184 6.30 21.81 15.10
N HIS A 185 5.98 20.83 14.26
CA HIS A 185 6.36 19.43 14.43
C HIS A 185 7.04 18.92 13.16
N ILE A 186 8.29 18.46 13.27
CA ILE A 186 9.07 17.99 12.12
C ILE A 186 8.67 16.56 11.75
N SER A 187 8.17 16.37 10.53
CA SER A 187 7.70 15.09 10.01
C SER A 187 8.79 14.37 9.19
N PRO A 188 8.85 13.02 9.23
CA PRO A 188 9.74 12.26 8.38
C PRO A 188 9.29 12.18 6.91
N ALA A 189 8.02 12.50 6.62
CA ALA A 189 7.36 12.33 5.33
C ALA A 189 6.42 13.51 4.99
N LEU A 190 6.04 13.63 3.71
CA LEU A 190 4.87 14.40 3.31
C LEU A 190 3.64 13.57 3.67
N VAL A 191 3.02 13.90 4.79
CA VAL A 191 1.92 13.12 5.35
C VAL A 191 0.64 13.39 4.56
N TYR A 192 -0.26 12.41 4.59
CA TYR A 192 -1.56 12.49 3.93
C TYR A 192 -2.57 11.65 4.72
N TYR A 193 -3.86 11.96 4.57
CA TYR A 193 -4.89 11.09 5.11
C TYR A 193 -5.00 9.82 4.26
N SER A 194 -5.13 8.67 4.91
CA SER A 194 -5.25 7.36 4.25
C SER A 194 -6.25 6.51 5.02
N ALA A 195 -7.54 6.62 4.69
CA ALA A 195 -8.59 5.88 5.37
C ALA A 195 -8.29 4.38 5.47
N VAL A 196 -8.72 3.73 6.57
CA VAL A 196 -8.61 2.28 6.68
C VAL A 196 -9.61 1.65 5.74
N THR A 197 -9.13 0.89 4.77
CA THR A 197 -9.96 0.27 3.72
C THR A 197 -10.67 -1.01 4.18
N GLY A 198 -10.62 -1.38 5.46
CA GLY A 198 -11.13 -2.68 5.90
C GLY A 198 -11.22 -2.96 7.41
N THR A 199 -11.57 -2.00 8.27
CA THR A 199 -11.77 -2.30 9.71
C THR A 199 -13.10 -1.86 10.30
N THR A 200 -14.03 -1.35 9.48
CA THR A 200 -15.44 -1.38 9.84
C THR A 200 -16.04 -2.59 9.15
N ASP A 201 -15.70 -3.80 9.62
CA ASP A 201 -16.45 -5.03 9.35
C ASP A 201 -17.85 -4.87 9.96
N ILE A 202 -18.66 -3.97 9.39
CA ILE A 202 -20.07 -4.21 9.31
C ILE A 202 -20.14 -5.34 8.30
N THR A 203 -20.27 -6.57 8.78
CA THR A 203 -20.53 -7.74 7.93
C THR A 203 -21.59 -7.37 6.92
N ASN A 204 -21.25 -7.35 5.63
CA ASN A 204 -22.24 -7.21 4.59
C ASN A 204 -23.13 -8.46 4.67
N PRO A 205 -24.40 -8.35 5.13
CA PRO A 205 -25.22 -9.52 5.43
C PRO A 205 -25.59 -10.31 4.17
N SER A 206 -25.33 -9.79 2.97
CA SER A 206 -25.50 -10.50 1.70
C SER A 206 -24.26 -11.26 1.22
N LEU A 207 -23.10 -11.03 1.85
CA LEU A 207 -21.88 -11.81 1.62
C LEU A 207 -21.78 -12.94 2.65
N GLU A 208 -21.64 -14.16 2.15
CA GLU A 208 -21.53 -15.38 2.93
C GLU A 208 -20.19 -16.05 2.64
N THR A 209 -19.37 -16.22 3.67
CA THR A 209 -18.10 -16.93 3.57
C THR A 209 -18.32 -18.44 3.79
N ASP A 210 -17.75 -19.25 2.90
CA ASP A 210 -17.55 -20.68 3.08
C ASP A 210 -16.06 -21.00 3.16
N THR A 211 -15.68 -21.90 4.05
CA THR A 211 -14.30 -22.35 4.20
C THR A 211 -14.28 -23.86 4.14
N ILE A 212 -13.64 -24.40 3.11
CA ILE A 212 -13.34 -25.82 3.01
C ILE A 212 -11.85 -26.05 3.24
N TYR A 213 -11.50 -27.26 3.67
CA TYR A 213 -10.13 -27.62 4.03
C TYR A 213 -9.54 -28.58 3.01
N ALA A 214 -8.22 -28.62 2.91
CA ALA A 214 -7.56 -29.58 2.04
C ALA A 214 -7.92 -31.02 2.47
N THR A 215 -8.48 -31.77 1.54
CA THR A 215 -8.74 -33.21 1.68
C THR A 215 -7.43 -34.00 1.66
N GLN A 216 -6.45 -33.50 0.91
CA GLN A 216 -5.10 -34.03 0.85
C GLN A 216 -4.07 -32.92 0.73
N ASP A 217 -2.94 -33.09 1.40
CA ASP A 217 -1.78 -32.22 1.24
C ASP A 217 -0.46 -32.99 1.43
N THR A 218 0.56 -32.60 0.70
CA THR A 218 1.91 -33.12 0.89
C THR A 218 2.91 -32.24 0.14
N TYR A 219 4.19 -32.53 0.27
CA TYR A 219 5.23 -31.98 -0.58
C TYR A 219 6.10 -33.10 -1.14
N ILE A 220 6.66 -32.85 -2.31
CA ILE A 220 7.67 -33.71 -2.92
C ILE A 220 9.06 -33.09 -2.73
N ASN A 221 10.10 -33.91 -2.82
CA ASN A 221 11.48 -33.45 -2.63
C ASN A 221 12.40 -34.10 -3.66
N GLY A 222 13.11 -33.30 -4.44
CA GLY A 222 14.05 -33.74 -5.47
C GLY A 222 15.34 -34.35 -4.90
N GLY A 223 16.28 -34.59 -5.81
CA GLY A 223 17.60 -35.14 -5.50
C GLY A 223 17.53 -36.50 -4.82
N THR A 224 18.31 -36.68 -3.76
CA THR A 224 18.45 -37.94 -3.02
C THR A 224 17.18 -38.42 -2.33
N LYS A 225 16.16 -37.56 -2.23
CA LYS A 225 14.88 -37.85 -1.58
C LYS A 225 13.72 -38.06 -2.57
N ALA A 226 14.01 -38.19 -3.87
CA ALA A 226 13.01 -38.26 -4.92
C ALA A 226 11.99 -39.40 -4.79
N ASP A 227 12.36 -40.51 -4.15
CA ASP A 227 11.47 -41.66 -3.88
C ASP A 227 10.86 -41.66 -2.47
N GLN A 228 11.15 -40.65 -1.65
CA GLN A 228 10.60 -40.56 -0.29
C GLN A 228 9.22 -39.89 -0.31
N ASN A 229 8.30 -40.44 0.48
CA ASN A 229 6.99 -39.86 0.73
C ASN A 229 7.03 -38.98 1.99
N PHE A 230 6.32 -37.86 1.96
CA PHE A 230 6.21 -36.90 3.07
C PHE A 230 4.76 -36.58 3.44
N GLY A 231 3.80 -37.45 3.10
CA GLY A 231 2.37 -37.20 3.32
C GLY A 231 1.92 -37.16 4.77
N SER A 232 2.77 -37.58 5.72
CA SER A 232 2.49 -37.53 7.16
C SER A 232 3.27 -36.43 7.89
N ASP A 233 4.05 -35.62 7.17
CA ASP A 233 4.83 -34.54 7.77
C ASP A 233 3.88 -33.42 8.20
N ILE A 234 4.07 -32.90 9.41
CA ILE A 234 3.28 -31.77 9.94
C ILE A 234 3.57 -30.43 9.24
N LEU A 235 4.48 -30.41 8.26
CA LEU A 235 4.84 -29.23 7.49
C LEU A 235 4.96 -29.61 6.03
N ILE A 236 4.33 -28.82 5.16
CA ILE A 236 4.54 -28.87 3.71
C ILE A 236 5.55 -27.81 3.31
N LYS A 237 6.40 -28.10 2.32
CA LYS A 237 7.61 -27.31 2.07
C LYS A 237 7.69 -26.88 0.61
N VAL A 238 8.08 -25.64 0.39
CA VAL A 238 8.36 -25.10 -0.94
C VAL A 238 9.76 -24.51 -0.98
N LYS A 239 10.52 -24.89 -2.01
CA LYS A 239 11.84 -24.35 -2.33
C LYS A 239 12.23 -24.80 -3.74
N ASP A 240 12.35 -23.88 -4.68
CA ASP A 240 12.88 -24.20 -6.00
C ASP A 240 14.41 -24.11 -6.02
N VAL A 241 15.07 -25.16 -6.53
CA VAL A 241 16.51 -25.19 -6.80
C VAL A 241 16.76 -25.80 -8.17
N ASP A 242 17.82 -25.34 -8.84
CA ASP A 242 18.10 -25.77 -10.21
C ASP A 242 18.28 -27.29 -10.36
N GLY A 243 17.68 -27.83 -11.43
CA GLY A 243 17.95 -29.18 -11.91
C GLY A 243 17.38 -30.30 -11.05
N ALA A 244 16.27 -30.08 -10.34
CA ALA A 244 15.66 -31.07 -9.45
C ALA A 244 16.63 -31.58 -8.37
N GLY A 245 17.51 -30.69 -7.91
CA GLY A 245 18.55 -30.99 -6.94
C GLY A 245 18.03 -31.33 -5.56
N ASP A 246 18.95 -31.64 -4.64
CA ASP A 246 18.59 -31.81 -3.24
C ASP A 246 17.85 -30.58 -2.73
N TYR A 247 16.72 -30.81 -2.04
CA TYR A 247 15.84 -29.79 -1.49
C TYR A 247 14.92 -29.06 -2.47
N ASP A 248 14.90 -29.42 -3.75
CA ASP A 248 13.85 -28.96 -4.66
C ASP A 248 12.51 -29.47 -4.16
N ARG A 249 11.63 -28.58 -3.71
CA ARG A 249 10.45 -28.91 -2.93
C ARG A 249 9.24 -28.16 -3.44
N ARG A 250 8.17 -28.91 -3.68
CA ARG A 250 6.92 -28.41 -4.23
C ARG A 250 5.77 -28.97 -3.40
N THR A 251 4.83 -28.13 -3.04
CA THR A 251 3.66 -28.51 -2.25
C THR A 251 2.49 -28.81 -3.19
N PHE A 252 1.68 -29.80 -2.83
CA PHE A 252 0.45 -30.16 -3.51
C PHE A 252 -0.70 -30.17 -2.51
N LEU A 253 -1.81 -29.58 -2.91
CA LEU A 253 -3.06 -29.51 -2.15
C LEU A 253 -4.19 -30.07 -3.00
N MET A 254 -5.22 -30.63 -2.34
CA MET A 254 -6.45 -31.08 -2.98
C MET A 254 -7.67 -30.66 -2.16
N PHE A 255 -8.65 -30.05 -2.79
CA PHE A 255 -9.92 -29.64 -2.18
C PHE A 255 -11.08 -30.31 -2.92
N ASP A 256 -12.19 -30.60 -2.24
CA ASP A 256 -13.44 -31.03 -2.90
C ASP A 256 -14.44 -29.87 -2.92
N LEU A 257 -14.66 -29.27 -4.09
CA LEU A 257 -15.57 -28.13 -4.23
C LEU A 257 -17.03 -28.49 -3.93
N LYS A 258 -17.37 -29.78 -3.82
CA LYS A 258 -18.70 -30.21 -3.36
C LYS A 258 -18.93 -29.98 -1.87
N ASP A 259 -17.86 -29.75 -1.10
CA ASP A 259 -17.97 -29.43 0.33
C ASP A 259 -18.37 -27.97 0.55
N ILE A 260 -18.38 -27.14 -0.51
CA ILE A 260 -18.93 -25.79 -0.46
C ILE A 260 -20.46 -25.89 -0.35
N THR A 261 -21.00 -25.32 0.72
CA THR A 261 -22.41 -25.32 1.07
C THR A 261 -23.10 -23.98 0.79
N LYS A 262 -22.35 -22.87 0.78
CA LYS A 262 -22.88 -21.55 0.43
C LYS A 262 -23.23 -21.50 -1.06
N THR A 263 -24.27 -20.72 -1.36
CA THR A 263 -24.83 -20.58 -2.70
C THR A 263 -24.86 -19.12 -3.09
N GLY A 264 -24.90 -18.85 -4.40
CA GLY A 264 -24.86 -17.50 -4.94
C GLY A 264 -23.74 -17.33 -5.96
N ASN A 265 -23.44 -16.09 -6.31
CA ASN A 265 -22.32 -15.78 -7.21
C ASN A 265 -21.03 -15.77 -6.39
N LEU A 266 -20.02 -16.55 -6.81
CA LEU A 266 -18.69 -16.47 -6.23
C LEU A 266 -18.10 -15.08 -6.51
N ARG A 267 -17.65 -14.40 -5.46
CA ARG A 267 -17.05 -13.07 -5.54
C ARG A 267 -15.55 -13.12 -5.38
N GLN A 268 -15.10 -13.90 -4.41
CA GLN A 268 -13.69 -14.09 -4.14
C GLN A 268 -13.43 -15.53 -3.74
N ALA A 269 -12.27 -16.06 -4.11
CA ALA A 269 -11.76 -17.30 -3.56
C ALA A 269 -10.27 -17.17 -3.25
N PHE A 270 -9.86 -17.56 -2.05
CA PHE A 270 -8.48 -17.53 -1.60
C PHE A 270 -8.03 -18.92 -1.16
N VAL A 271 -6.86 -19.34 -1.61
CA VAL A 271 -6.14 -20.44 -0.96
C VAL A 271 -5.30 -19.83 0.15
N ASP A 272 -5.58 -20.21 1.39
CA ASP A 272 -4.86 -19.75 2.57
C ASP A 272 -4.06 -20.90 3.17
N VAL A 273 -2.77 -20.66 3.44
CA VAL A 273 -1.89 -21.65 4.07
C VAL A 273 -1.09 -20.99 5.18
N GLY A 274 -1.17 -21.55 6.39
CA GLY A 274 -0.39 -21.08 7.53
C GLY A 274 1.12 -21.16 7.28
N VAL A 275 1.86 -20.16 7.77
CA VAL A 275 3.33 -20.10 7.63
C VAL A 275 3.96 -20.45 8.97
N ASN A 276 4.76 -21.52 8.99
CA ASN A 276 5.59 -21.83 10.15
C ASN A 276 6.91 -21.07 10.08
N PHE A 277 7.49 -20.98 8.89
CA PHE A 277 8.71 -20.22 8.62
C PHE A 277 8.80 -19.87 7.14
N THR A 278 9.18 -18.63 6.84
CA THR A 278 9.56 -18.17 5.51
C THR A 278 10.80 -17.31 5.62
N HIS A 279 11.67 -17.29 4.62
CA HIS A 279 12.74 -16.27 4.57
C HIS A 279 12.16 -14.89 4.24
N GLY A 280 11.09 -14.81 3.44
CA GLY A 280 10.49 -13.56 2.98
C GLY A 280 11.44 -12.78 2.09
N LYS A 281 12.04 -13.43 1.08
CA LYS A 281 13.05 -12.80 0.20
C LYS A 281 12.47 -11.79 -0.79
N GLY A 282 11.14 -11.69 -0.90
CA GLY A 282 10.50 -10.88 -1.94
C GLY A 282 10.49 -11.58 -3.30
N LEU A 283 10.42 -12.92 -3.32
CA LEU A 283 10.38 -13.73 -4.54
C LEU A 283 8.96 -14.19 -4.85
N ARG A 284 8.74 -14.60 -6.09
CA ARG A 284 7.45 -15.12 -6.53
C ARG A 284 7.18 -16.50 -5.91
N LEU A 285 5.96 -16.71 -5.42
CA LEU A 285 5.45 -18.00 -4.95
C LEU A 285 4.07 -18.23 -5.56
N SER A 286 3.92 -19.30 -6.34
CA SER A 286 2.89 -19.37 -7.40
C SER A 286 2.02 -20.62 -7.27
N LEU A 287 0.75 -20.50 -7.66
CA LEU A 287 -0.21 -21.60 -7.75
C LEU A 287 -0.37 -22.07 -9.20
N TYR A 288 -0.43 -23.39 -9.37
CA TYR A 288 -0.67 -24.05 -10.67
C TYR A 288 -1.75 -25.11 -10.54
N ASP A 289 -2.61 -25.26 -11.56
CA ASP A 289 -3.58 -26.35 -11.63
C ASP A 289 -2.85 -27.69 -11.77
N VAL A 290 -3.34 -28.73 -11.10
CA VAL A 290 -2.91 -30.12 -11.25
C VAL A 290 -4.13 -30.91 -11.70
N PRO A 291 -4.29 -31.18 -13.01
CA PRO A 291 -5.50 -31.80 -13.54
C PRO A 291 -5.80 -33.18 -12.97
N ASP A 292 -4.78 -33.91 -12.52
CA ASP A 292 -4.93 -35.20 -11.86
C ASP A 292 -5.34 -35.03 -10.39
N THR A 293 -6.55 -35.45 -10.06
CA THR A 293 -7.11 -35.44 -8.70
C THR A 293 -7.19 -36.83 -8.08
N THR A 294 -6.43 -37.80 -8.60
CA THR A 294 -6.44 -39.20 -8.15
C THR A 294 -5.27 -39.58 -7.26
N TRP A 295 -4.26 -38.70 -7.14
CA TRP A 295 -3.10 -38.93 -6.29
C TRP A 295 -3.48 -39.05 -4.81
N SER A 296 -2.63 -39.74 -4.04
CA SER A 296 -2.75 -39.80 -2.59
C SER A 296 -1.51 -39.27 -1.87
N GLU A 297 -1.70 -38.43 -0.86
CA GLU A 297 -0.62 -37.87 -0.03
C GLU A 297 0.28 -38.95 0.57
N THR A 298 -0.27 -40.13 0.88
CA THR A 298 0.46 -41.27 1.47
C THR A 298 1.34 -42.03 0.48
N SER A 299 1.24 -41.70 -0.82
CA SER A 299 1.93 -42.41 -1.90
C SER A 299 2.77 -41.51 -2.80
N MET A 300 2.56 -40.19 -2.72
CA MET A 300 3.20 -39.25 -3.64
C MET A 300 4.67 -39.01 -3.29
N THR A 301 5.51 -39.00 -4.31
CA THR A 301 6.95 -38.75 -4.26
C THR A 301 7.30 -37.86 -5.43
N TRP A 302 8.54 -37.38 -5.52
CA TRP A 302 8.98 -36.60 -6.66
C TRP A 302 8.81 -37.35 -7.98
N ASN A 303 9.16 -38.64 -7.98
CA ASN A 303 9.20 -39.46 -9.20
C ASN A 303 7.82 -39.89 -9.71
N ASN A 304 6.75 -39.74 -8.92
CA ASN A 304 5.38 -40.07 -9.34
C ASN A 304 4.42 -38.88 -9.26
N ALA A 305 4.92 -37.67 -8.96
CA ALA A 305 4.10 -36.48 -8.85
C ALA A 305 3.38 -36.19 -10.17
N PRO A 306 2.08 -35.86 -10.14
CA PRO A 306 1.35 -35.47 -11.34
C PRO A 306 1.89 -34.17 -11.93
N ALA A 307 1.80 -34.05 -13.25
CA ALA A 307 2.16 -32.82 -13.94
C ALA A 307 1.15 -31.70 -13.63
N SER A 308 1.66 -30.47 -13.46
CA SER A 308 0.83 -29.27 -13.36
C SER A 308 0.62 -28.62 -14.74
N ASP A 309 -0.45 -27.85 -14.89
CA ASP A 309 -0.61 -26.91 -16.00
C ASP A 309 0.56 -25.89 -16.00
N PRO A 310 1.11 -25.53 -17.15
CA PRO A 310 2.14 -24.50 -17.24
C PRO A 310 1.63 -23.08 -16.95
N ASN A 311 0.32 -22.83 -17.07
CA ASN A 311 -0.26 -21.52 -16.78
C ASN A 311 -0.48 -21.36 -15.28
N GLU A 312 -0.02 -20.23 -14.76
CA GLU A 312 -0.19 -19.85 -13.37
C GLU A 312 -1.66 -19.49 -13.10
N ILE A 313 -2.22 -20.01 -12.00
CA ILE A 313 -3.52 -19.56 -11.48
C ILE A 313 -3.36 -18.17 -10.85
N SER A 314 -2.36 -18.02 -9.98
CA SER A 314 -2.07 -16.81 -9.22
C SER A 314 -0.70 -16.88 -8.56
N HIS A 315 -0.21 -15.77 -8.03
CA HIS A 315 1.05 -15.69 -7.28
C HIS A 315 0.98 -14.63 -6.19
N LEU A 316 1.94 -14.71 -5.27
CA LEU A 316 2.26 -13.65 -4.32
C LEU A 316 3.77 -13.39 -4.31
N ILE A 317 4.14 -12.28 -3.67
CA ILE A 317 5.55 -11.94 -3.37
C ILE A 317 5.82 -12.26 -1.90
N THR A 318 6.80 -13.12 -1.63
CA THR A 318 7.07 -13.63 -0.29
C THR A 318 7.51 -12.51 0.66
N SER A 319 6.91 -12.48 1.85
CA SER A 319 7.27 -11.56 2.94
C SER A 319 7.05 -12.24 4.30
N LYS A 320 7.46 -11.60 5.39
CA LYS A 320 7.29 -12.15 6.75
C LYS A 320 5.83 -12.00 7.20
N VAL A 321 5.05 -13.06 7.05
CA VAL A 321 3.63 -13.14 7.42
C VAL A 321 3.30 -14.44 8.15
N SER A 322 2.15 -14.50 8.81
CA SER A 322 1.63 -15.71 9.47
C SER A 322 0.83 -16.64 8.56
N VAL A 323 0.34 -16.13 7.43
CA VAL A 323 -0.46 -16.86 6.43
C VAL A 323 -0.06 -16.34 5.05
N PHE A 324 0.13 -17.25 4.09
CA PHE A 324 0.17 -16.91 2.68
C PHE A 324 -1.22 -17.10 2.08
N SER A 325 -1.70 -16.10 1.35
CA SER A 325 -3.02 -16.05 0.74
C SER A 325 -2.88 -15.74 -0.75
N TRP A 326 -3.46 -16.59 -1.59
CA TRP A 326 -3.48 -16.42 -3.05
C TRP A 326 -4.91 -16.23 -3.53
N ASP A 327 -5.16 -15.14 -4.26
CA ASP A 327 -6.43 -14.95 -4.96
C ASP A 327 -6.53 -15.94 -6.13
N CYS A 328 -7.50 -16.85 -6.08
CA CYS A 328 -7.77 -17.86 -7.08
C CYS A 328 -9.22 -17.79 -7.60
N SER A 329 -9.84 -16.62 -7.49
CA SER A 329 -11.26 -16.39 -7.76
C SER A 329 -11.70 -16.89 -9.14
N ASP A 330 -10.99 -16.51 -10.20
CA ASP A 330 -11.31 -16.91 -11.57
C ASP A 330 -11.20 -18.42 -11.79
N TYR A 331 -10.16 -19.04 -11.22
CA TYR A 331 -9.95 -20.49 -11.29
C TYR A 331 -11.08 -21.25 -10.61
N VAL A 332 -11.44 -20.86 -9.37
CA VAL A 332 -12.52 -21.52 -8.62
C VAL A 332 -13.88 -21.26 -9.28
N ALA A 333 -14.15 -20.04 -9.76
CA ALA A 333 -15.36 -19.72 -10.51
C ALA A 333 -15.55 -20.64 -11.72
N GLY A 334 -14.49 -20.89 -12.48
CA GLY A 334 -14.51 -21.82 -13.62
C GLY A 334 -14.81 -23.27 -13.20
N LYS A 335 -14.22 -23.74 -12.09
CA LYS A 335 -14.41 -25.12 -11.60
C LYS A 335 -15.78 -25.34 -10.94
N LEU A 336 -16.39 -24.31 -10.37
CA LEU A 336 -17.74 -24.39 -9.76
C LEU A 336 -18.86 -24.65 -10.78
N GLN A 337 -18.62 -24.48 -12.09
CA GLN A 337 -19.58 -24.86 -13.13
C GLN A 337 -19.83 -26.38 -13.18
N ASN A 338 -18.87 -27.19 -12.74
CA ASN A 338 -19.00 -28.64 -12.58
C ASN A 338 -18.21 -29.08 -11.34
N PRO A 339 -18.76 -28.88 -10.13
CA PRO A 339 -18.01 -28.97 -8.90
C PRO A 339 -17.55 -30.40 -8.62
N GLY A 340 -16.29 -30.51 -8.21
CA GLY A 340 -15.64 -31.75 -7.82
C GLY A 340 -14.29 -31.45 -7.19
N LYS A 341 -13.42 -32.47 -7.16
CA LYS A 341 -12.07 -32.29 -6.65
C LYS A 341 -11.27 -31.36 -7.57
N ILE A 342 -10.48 -30.50 -6.95
CA ILE A 342 -9.44 -29.71 -7.59
C ILE A 342 -8.12 -30.03 -6.91
N SER A 343 -7.02 -29.99 -7.67
CA SER A 343 -5.69 -30.13 -7.11
C SER A 343 -4.80 -28.99 -7.60
N ILE A 344 -3.97 -28.48 -6.69
CA ILE A 344 -3.15 -27.30 -6.92
C ILE A 344 -1.73 -27.60 -6.45
N LYS A 345 -0.75 -27.15 -7.23
CA LYS A 345 0.68 -27.15 -6.87
C LYS A 345 1.10 -25.75 -6.45
N ILE A 346 1.83 -25.64 -5.34
CA ILE A 346 2.54 -24.41 -4.92
C ILE A 346 4.01 -24.58 -5.27
N ASP A 347 4.55 -23.63 -6.04
CA ASP A 347 5.92 -23.66 -6.52
C ASP A 347 6.63 -22.31 -6.35
N GLY A 348 7.93 -22.36 -6.09
CA GLY A 348 8.77 -21.17 -5.94
C GLY A 348 9.19 -20.60 -7.29
N GLU A 349 9.67 -19.36 -7.27
CA GLU A 349 10.35 -18.77 -8.43
C GLU A 349 11.55 -19.64 -8.87
N PRO A 350 11.71 -19.96 -10.16
CA PRO A 350 12.81 -20.78 -10.66
C PRO A 350 14.18 -20.27 -10.22
N GLY A 351 14.97 -21.13 -9.56
CA GLY A 351 16.29 -20.79 -9.02
C GLY A 351 16.25 -19.86 -7.79
N GLY A 352 15.07 -19.49 -7.29
CA GLY A 352 14.88 -18.53 -6.20
C GLY A 352 15.48 -18.97 -4.87
N ASN A 353 15.60 -20.29 -4.65
CA ASN A 353 16.29 -20.88 -3.50
C ASN A 353 15.81 -20.29 -2.16
N GLU A 354 14.49 -20.07 -2.05
CA GLU A 354 13.83 -19.61 -0.83
C GLU A 354 13.22 -20.79 -0.09
N THR A 355 13.50 -20.90 1.22
CA THR A 355 12.84 -21.89 2.06
C THR A 355 11.54 -21.33 2.62
N ASN A 356 10.43 -21.97 2.27
CA ASN A 356 9.12 -21.79 2.87
C ASN A 356 8.66 -23.11 3.51
N ASP A 357 8.49 -23.10 4.82
CA ASP A 357 7.92 -24.19 5.61
C ASP A 357 6.51 -23.77 6.05
N LEU A 358 5.51 -24.44 5.47
CA LEU A 358 4.10 -24.12 5.62
C LEU A 358 3.41 -25.18 6.48
N ILE A 359 2.27 -24.82 7.05
CA ILE A 359 1.45 -25.66 7.91
C ILE A 359 0.69 -26.67 7.04
N SER A 360 0.86 -27.96 7.33
CA SER A 360 0.03 -29.02 6.74
C SER A 360 -1.23 -29.27 7.57
N LYS A 361 -2.17 -30.07 7.05
CA LYS A 361 -3.39 -30.47 7.76
C LYS A 361 -3.11 -31.40 8.96
N GLU A 362 -1.98 -32.11 8.98
CA GLU A 362 -1.53 -32.94 10.12
C GLU A 362 -1.04 -32.08 11.29
N ASN A 363 -0.79 -30.79 11.06
CA ASN A 363 -0.27 -29.90 12.08
C ASN A 363 -1.36 -29.57 13.12
N PRO A 364 -1.06 -29.64 14.42
CA PRO A 364 -2.04 -29.29 15.46
C PRO A 364 -2.34 -27.78 15.57
N LYS A 365 -1.71 -26.91 14.77
CA LYS A 365 -1.99 -25.46 14.73
C LYS A 365 -3.25 -25.15 13.90
N ASN A 366 -4.05 -24.17 14.34
CA ASN A 366 -5.35 -23.79 13.76
C ASN A 366 -5.29 -23.00 12.41
N VAL A 367 -4.38 -23.35 11.50
CA VAL A 367 -4.34 -22.76 10.13
C VAL A 367 -3.86 -23.81 9.10
N PRO A 368 -4.59 -24.95 8.97
CA PRO A 368 -4.31 -25.90 7.88
C PRO A 368 -4.57 -25.24 6.52
N PRO A 369 -4.17 -25.87 5.40
CA PRO A 369 -4.52 -25.37 4.08
C PRO A 369 -6.04 -25.27 3.89
N MET A 370 -6.51 -24.08 3.54
CA MET A 370 -7.92 -23.73 3.39
C MET A 370 -8.19 -23.17 2.00
N LEU A 371 -9.37 -23.45 1.47
CA LEU A 371 -9.97 -22.69 0.38
C LEU A 371 -11.15 -21.90 0.96
N ILE A 372 -11.00 -20.58 0.97
CA ILE A 372 -11.98 -19.63 1.49
C ILE A 372 -12.71 -19.01 0.31
N CYS A 373 -14.02 -19.22 0.21
CA CYS A 373 -14.86 -18.68 -0.85
C CYS A 373 -15.86 -17.68 -0.26
N VAL A 374 -15.97 -16.51 -0.87
CA VAL A 374 -16.97 -15.50 -0.50
C VAL A 374 -18.04 -15.47 -1.59
N PHE A 375 -19.28 -15.74 -1.21
CA PHE A 375 -20.44 -15.73 -2.10
C PHE A 375 -21.32 -14.52 -1.83
N SER A 376 -21.84 -13.92 -2.89
CA SER A 376 -22.95 -12.97 -2.78
C SER A 376 -24.28 -13.65 -3.09
N SER A 377 -25.34 -13.28 -2.39
CA SER A 377 -26.71 -13.70 -2.74
C SER A 377 -27.15 -13.29 -4.17
N GLY A 378 -26.45 -12.33 -4.80
CA GLY A 378 -26.77 -11.76 -6.10
C GLY A 378 -27.95 -10.76 -6.07
N ASN A 379 -28.60 -10.59 -4.92
CA ASN A 379 -29.62 -9.58 -4.71
C ASN A 379 -28.99 -8.34 -4.08
N SER A 380 -28.40 -7.49 -4.91
CA SER A 380 -27.91 -6.20 -4.46
C SER A 380 -29.07 -5.22 -4.24
N ASN A 381 -28.96 -4.41 -3.19
CA ASN A 381 -29.84 -3.26 -2.93
C ASN A 381 -29.16 -1.93 -3.24
N LEU A 382 -28.09 -1.95 -4.06
CA LEU A 382 -27.31 -0.78 -4.41
C LEU A 382 -28.23 0.32 -4.96
N ALA A 383 -28.22 1.48 -4.30
CA ALA A 383 -29.12 2.57 -4.60
C ALA A 383 -28.46 3.92 -4.36
N MET A 384 -28.63 4.83 -5.34
CA MET A 384 -28.14 6.21 -5.24
C MET A 384 -28.85 6.94 -4.11
N GLY A 385 -28.08 7.38 -3.12
CA GLY A 385 -28.55 8.23 -2.03
C GLY A 385 -28.52 9.69 -2.44
N THR A 386 -27.31 10.24 -2.57
CA THR A 386 -27.07 11.66 -2.89
C THR A 386 -26.13 11.80 -4.07
N ASN A 387 -26.42 12.75 -4.96
CA ASN A 387 -25.49 13.23 -5.99
C ASN A 387 -25.82 14.71 -6.27
N THR A 388 -25.42 15.59 -5.35
CA THR A 388 -25.65 17.04 -5.48
C THR A 388 -24.50 17.77 -6.16
N GLY A 389 -23.35 17.10 -6.31
CA GLY A 389 -22.08 17.76 -6.62
C GLY A 389 -21.58 18.60 -5.45
N PHE A 390 -20.53 19.37 -5.69
CA PHE A 390 -19.92 20.26 -4.70
C PHE A 390 -19.31 21.51 -5.35
N SER A 391 -18.88 22.47 -4.53
CA SER A 391 -18.26 23.71 -5.00
C SER A 391 -16.83 23.84 -4.54
N VAL A 392 -16.02 24.54 -5.33
CA VAL A 392 -14.61 24.77 -5.06
C VAL A 392 -14.19 26.14 -5.59
N GLU A 393 -13.37 26.85 -4.82
CA GLU A 393 -12.76 28.11 -5.27
C GLU A 393 -11.79 27.85 -6.43
N ASN A 394 -11.65 28.81 -7.34
CA ASN A 394 -10.67 28.70 -8.42
C ASN A 394 -9.23 28.51 -7.89
N GLY A 395 -8.66 27.33 -8.13
CA GLY A 395 -7.31 26.95 -7.68
C GLY A 395 -7.27 26.50 -6.22
N GLY A 396 -8.44 26.28 -5.63
CA GLY A 396 -8.62 25.68 -4.31
C GLY A 396 -8.77 24.16 -4.38
N SER A 397 -9.10 23.58 -3.24
CA SER A 397 -9.36 22.15 -3.06
C SER A 397 -10.65 21.95 -2.27
N ALA A 398 -11.34 20.84 -2.52
CA ALA A 398 -12.54 20.45 -1.79
C ALA A 398 -12.48 18.95 -1.47
N VAL A 399 -12.76 18.60 -0.22
CA VAL A 399 -12.90 17.20 0.21
C VAL A 399 -14.28 16.72 -0.21
N LEU A 400 -14.35 15.62 -0.95
CA LEU A 400 -15.61 14.99 -1.34
C LEU A 400 -16.23 14.31 -0.11
N LYS A 401 -17.48 14.67 0.21
CA LYS A 401 -18.22 14.21 1.40
C LYS A 401 -19.46 13.42 1.01
N SER A 402 -19.96 12.61 1.96
CA SER A 402 -21.21 11.84 1.77
C SER A 402 -22.45 12.73 1.56
N SER A 403 -22.42 13.98 2.03
CA SER A 403 -23.46 14.96 1.72
C SER A 403 -23.51 15.39 0.25
N GLU A 404 -22.48 15.08 -0.53
CA GLU A 404 -22.31 15.49 -1.93
C GLU A 404 -22.50 14.30 -2.88
N LEU A 405 -21.93 13.15 -2.50
CA LEU A 405 -22.04 11.88 -3.21
C LEU A 405 -22.18 10.72 -2.21
N GLU A 406 -23.30 10.01 -2.29
CA GLU A 406 -23.57 8.85 -1.45
C GLU A 406 -24.29 7.75 -2.23
N MET A 407 -23.78 6.54 -2.06
CA MET A 407 -24.40 5.31 -2.50
C MET A 407 -24.69 4.44 -1.27
N SER A 408 -25.83 3.76 -1.29
CA SER A 408 -26.32 2.92 -0.20
C SER A 408 -26.62 1.52 -0.69
N GLY A 409 -26.93 0.59 0.21
CA GLY A 409 -27.35 -0.78 -0.14
C GLY A 409 -26.34 -1.87 0.18
N ALA A 410 -25.11 -1.49 0.52
CA ALA A 410 -24.06 -2.36 1.04
C ALA A 410 -23.21 -1.60 2.09
N ALA A 411 -22.27 -2.29 2.74
CA ALA A 411 -21.32 -1.63 3.64
C ALA A 411 -20.46 -0.62 2.85
N PRO A 412 -20.09 0.55 3.42
CA PRO A 412 -19.35 1.58 2.67
C PRO A 412 -18.03 1.10 2.04
N ALA A 413 -17.33 0.15 2.68
CA ALA A 413 -16.10 -0.44 2.14
C ALA A 413 -16.33 -1.40 0.95
N ASP A 414 -17.56 -1.88 0.79
CA ASP A 414 -17.96 -2.82 -0.26
C ASP A 414 -18.58 -2.11 -1.47
N ILE A 415 -18.88 -0.83 -1.36
CA ILE A 415 -19.39 0.00 -2.46
C ILE A 415 -18.20 0.67 -3.14
N ILE A 416 -17.94 0.30 -4.38
CA ILE A 416 -16.75 0.66 -5.14
C ILE A 416 -17.14 1.54 -6.32
N TYR A 417 -16.66 2.77 -6.32
CA TYR A 417 -16.71 3.69 -7.44
C TYR A 417 -15.54 3.40 -8.38
N THR A 418 -15.81 3.33 -9.68
CA THR A 418 -14.79 3.36 -10.74
C THR A 418 -14.87 4.70 -11.45
N LEU A 419 -13.75 5.41 -11.52
CA LEU A 419 -13.64 6.67 -12.26
C LEU A 419 -13.64 6.38 -13.76
N GLU A 420 -14.74 6.65 -14.44
CA GLU A 420 -14.89 6.41 -15.88
C GLU A 420 -14.29 7.55 -16.71
N SER A 421 -14.38 8.78 -16.20
CA SER A 421 -13.77 9.96 -16.80
C SER A 421 -13.30 10.91 -15.70
N ALA A 422 -12.00 11.19 -15.67
CA ALA A 422 -11.40 12.17 -14.77
C ALA A 422 -11.87 13.61 -15.06
N PRO A 423 -11.78 14.52 -14.07
CA PRO A 423 -12.08 15.94 -14.28
C PRO A 423 -11.16 16.59 -15.33
N SER A 424 -11.67 17.60 -16.05
CA SER A 424 -10.93 18.29 -17.10
C SER A 424 -10.17 19.53 -16.60
N ASN A 425 -10.63 20.13 -15.51
CA ASN A 425 -10.08 21.38 -14.95
C ASN A 425 -9.42 21.18 -13.58
N GLY A 426 -9.16 19.94 -13.17
CA GLY A 426 -8.53 19.62 -11.91
C GLY A 426 -8.19 18.14 -11.77
N TRP A 427 -7.95 17.71 -10.54
CA TRP A 427 -7.54 16.35 -10.20
C TRP A 427 -8.32 15.83 -9.02
N LEU A 428 -8.68 14.55 -9.05
CA LEU A 428 -9.05 13.81 -7.85
C LEU A 428 -7.78 13.19 -7.25
N ILE A 429 -7.60 13.37 -5.96
CA ILE A 429 -6.42 12.91 -5.21
C ILE A 429 -6.88 12.00 -4.06
N MET A 430 -6.21 10.86 -3.93
CA MET A 430 -6.34 9.97 -2.79
C MET A 430 -4.93 9.66 -2.25
N GLY A 431 -4.66 10.10 -1.02
CA GLY A 431 -3.32 10.06 -0.45
C GLY A 431 -2.30 10.81 -1.30
N THR A 432 -1.29 10.10 -1.85
CA THR A 432 -0.30 10.68 -2.76
C THR A 432 -0.63 10.48 -4.24
N GLN A 433 -1.68 9.73 -4.57
CA GLN A 433 -2.00 9.35 -5.93
C GLN A 433 -3.01 10.31 -6.56
N THR A 434 -2.76 10.68 -7.82
CA THR A 434 -3.77 11.31 -8.67
C THR A 434 -4.60 10.20 -9.31
N LEU A 435 -5.92 10.23 -9.09
CA LEU A 435 -6.83 9.28 -9.71
C LEU A 435 -6.98 9.61 -11.19
N THR A 436 -6.95 8.56 -12.00
CA THR A 436 -7.10 8.60 -13.47
C THR A 436 -8.20 7.62 -13.89
N ASP A 437 -8.61 7.66 -15.16
CA ASP A 437 -9.64 6.75 -15.68
C ASP A 437 -9.30 5.27 -15.33
N GLY A 438 -10.30 4.55 -14.82
CA GLY A 438 -10.18 3.19 -14.28
C GLY A 438 -9.75 3.11 -12.81
N SER A 439 -9.34 4.22 -12.18
CA SER A 439 -9.03 4.25 -10.74
C SER A 439 -10.28 3.98 -9.91
N LYS A 440 -10.09 3.31 -8.76
CA LYS A 440 -11.20 2.90 -7.88
C LYS A 440 -11.07 3.51 -6.50
N PHE A 441 -12.20 3.81 -5.90
CA PHE A 441 -12.33 4.25 -4.50
C PHE A 441 -13.67 3.78 -3.92
N THR A 442 -13.82 3.80 -2.61
CA THR A 442 -15.00 3.26 -1.92
C THR A 442 -15.91 4.34 -1.38
N GLN A 443 -17.15 4.00 -1.01
CA GLN A 443 -17.99 4.91 -0.23
C GLN A 443 -17.33 5.23 1.12
N LEU A 444 -16.59 4.29 1.73
CA LEU A 444 -15.83 4.56 2.95
C LEU A 444 -14.75 5.65 2.74
N ASP A 445 -14.12 5.71 1.57
CA ASP A 445 -13.17 6.78 1.23
C ASP A 445 -13.84 8.15 1.18
N ILE A 446 -15.08 8.23 0.68
CA ILE A 446 -15.88 9.46 0.71
C ILE A 446 -16.29 9.80 2.15
N ASP A 447 -16.83 8.83 2.89
CA ASP A 447 -17.35 9.02 4.25
C ASP A 447 -16.28 9.51 5.22
N THR A 448 -15.02 9.13 4.97
CA THR A 448 -13.86 9.49 5.78
C THR A 448 -13.08 10.69 5.24
N GLY A 449 -13.49 11.26 4.10
CA GLY A 449 -12.84 12.42 3.48
C GLY A 449 -11.47 12.12 2.89
N ASN A 450 -11.26 10.90 2.38
CA ASN A 450 -10.02 10.45 1.74
C ASN A 450 -9.88 10.92 0.29
N ILE A 451 -10.98 11.37 -0.34
CA ILE A 451 -11.00 11.88 -1.71
C ILE A 451 -11.01 13.41 -1.70
N VAL A 452 -10.05 14.01 -2.37
CA VAL A 452 -9.95 15.47 -2.52
C VAL A 452 -9.92 15.85 -3.98
N TYR A 453 -10.78 16.77 -4.39
CA TYR A 453 -10.66 17.47 -5.65
C TYR A 453 -9.74 18.69 -5.51
N VAL A 454 -8.84 18.88 -6.46
CA VAL A 454 -7.94 20.04 -6.55
C VAL A 454 -8.13 20.72 -7.90
N HIS A 455 -8.61 21.96 -7.89
CA HIS A 455 -8.82 22.74 -9.11
C HIS A 455 -7.49 23.28 -9.67
N SER A 456 -7.33 23.27 -10.99
CA SER A 456 -6.10 23.68 -11.69
C SER A 456 -5.71 25.15 -11.51
N GLY A 457 -6.67 26.02 -11.24
CA GLY A 457 -6.44 27.47 -11.17
C GLY A 457 -6.42 28.17 -12.54
N THR A 458 -6.47 27.42 -13.65
CA THR A 458 -6.27 27.96 -15.01
C THR A 458 -7.56 28.25 -15.76
N SER A 459 -8.67 27.72 -15.29
CA SER A 459 -10.02 27.89 -15.85
C SER A 459 -10.94 28.50 -14.78
N SER A 460 -12.06 29.07 -15.18
CA SER A 460 -13.16 29.37 -14.25
C SER A 460 -14.44 28.65 -14.68
N ALA A 461 -14.32 27.69 -15.60
CA ALA A 461 -15.42 26.85 -16.02
C ALA A 461 -15.66 25.78 -14.96
N ASP A 462 -16.93 25.44 -14.74
CA ASP A 462 -17.32 24.28 -13.97
C ASP A 462 -16.64 23.01 -14.51
N ASP A 463 -16.49 22.03 -13.63
CA ASP A 463 -15.86 20.76 -13.91
C ASP A 463 -16.81 19.62 -13.54
N SER A 464 -16.46 18.41 -13.94
CA SER A 464 -17.21 17.21 -13.59
C SER A 464 -16.35 15.98 -13.78
N PHE A 465 -16.67 14.91 -13.06
CA PHE A 465 -16.13 13.59 -13.34
C PHE A 465 -17.25 12.57 -13.40
N THR A 466 -17.02 11.49 -14.13
CA THR A 466 -18.00 10.42 -14.33
C THR A 466 -17.57 9.18 -13.55
N VAL A 467 -18.48 8.57 -12.82
CA VAL A 467 -18.24 7.32 -12.07
C VAL A 467 -19.30 6.28 -12.40
N SER A 468 -18.89 5.02 -12.47
CA SER A 468 -19.76 3.86 -12.29
C SER A 468 -19.60 3.34 -10.86
N VAL A 469 -20.59 2.60 -10.37
CA VAL A 469 -20.53 2.03 -9.02
C VAL A 469 -20.91 0.57 -9.05
N GLU A 470 -20.15 -0.26 -8.36
CA GLU A 470 -20.46 -1.66 -8.12
C GLU A 470 -20.37 -1.95 -6.63
N ASP A 471 -21.20 -2.86 -6.13
CA ASP A 471 -20.97 -3.47 -4.82
C ASP A 471 -20.38 -4.88 -4.95
N ARG A 472 -19.89 -5.39 -3.83
CA ARG A 472 -19.41 -6.79 -3.76
C ARG A 472 -20.52 -7.82 -3.97
N ASP A 473 -21.79 -7.43 -3.95
CA ASP A 473 -22.92 -8.31 -4.27
C ASP A 473 -23.28 -8.33 -5.76
N GLY A 474 -22.56 -7.57 -6.57
CA GLY A 474 -22.69 -7.42 -8.02
C GLY A 474 -23.85 -6.55 -8.48
N GLY A 475 -24.43 -5.76 -7.59
CA GLY A 475 -25.19 -4.59 -8.01
C GLY A 475 -24.28 -3.63 -8.74
N SER A 476 -24.82 -3.00 -9.77
CA SER A 476 -24.11 -1.95 -10.51
C SER A 476 -25.04 -0.79 -10.80
N ILE A 477 -24.46 0.41 -10.78
CA ILE A 477 -25.09 1.64 -11.23
C ILE A 477 -24.33 2.11 -12.46
N ASN A 478 -25.06 2.32 -13.56
CA ASN A 478 -24.51 2.84 -14.80
C ASN A 478 -23.77 4.17 -14.57
N PRO A 479 -22.76 4.50 -15.39
CA PRO A 479 -22.00 5.73 -15.27
C PRO A 479 -22.89 6.98 -15.12
N PHE A 480 -22.56 7.83 -14.15
CA PHE A 480 -23.22 9.12 -13.92
C PHE A 480 -22.19 10.20 -13.55
N ASP A 481 -22.55 11.45 -13.82
CA ASP A 481 -21.68 12.60 -13.57
C ASP A 481 -21.85 13.15 -12.15
N VAL A 482 -20.73 13.59 -11.58
CA VAL A 482 -20.66 14.36 -10.34
C VAL A 482 -20.18 15.76 -10.71
N ALA A 483 -21.06 16.75 -10.51
CA ALA A 483 -20.80 18.13 -10.88
C ALA A 483 -19.91 18.86 -9.87
N ILE A 484 -19.01 19.71 -10.37
CA ILE A 484 -18.13 20.55 -9.58
C ILE A 484 -18.34 22.00 -10.04
N THR A 485 -18.92 22.83 -9.17
CA THR A 485 -19.10 24.25 -9.44
C THR A 485 -17.87 25.04 -9.02
N VAL A 486 -17.29 25.79 -9.96
CA VAL A 486 -16.11 26.63 -9.66
C VAL A 486 -16.58 28.04 -9.28
N GLN A 487 -16.16 28.48 -8.09
CA GLN A 487 -16.51 29.81 -7.53
C GLN A 487 -15.42 30.85 -7.76
#